data_AF-A0A7Y9UHX5-F1
#
_entry.id   AF-A0A7Y9UHX5-F1
#
_cell.length_a   1.000
_cell.length_b   1.000
_cell.length_c   1.000
_cell.angle_alpha   90.00
_cell.angle_beta   90.00
_cell.angle_gamma   90.00
#
_symmetry.space_group_name_H-M   'P 1'
#
loop_
_entity.id
_entity.type
_entity.pdbx_description
1 polymer ?
#
loop_
_entity_poly.entity_id
_entity_poly.type
_entity_poly.pdbx_seq_one_letter_code
_entity_poly.pdbx_strand_id
1 'polypeptide(L)'
;MLDTIRNDPDYNGGNYTSQPRMMKYAITAYGVASIGGTLAYQSQARTAAKADKIVDDRLAAPITADANDFVYQWESSHDYNAGEKLEAIEASLLLINSADDERNPPETGITDAAMKRIKNGRLYLIPASAETRGHGTTGNAKFYSEQVRQLLESTPQQTIESARR
;
A
#
# COMPACT_ATOMS: atom_id res chain seq x y z
N MET A 1 14.65 -2.51 0.28
CA MET A 1 14.37 -2.51 -1.18
C MET A 1 15.19 -1.44 -1.88
N LEU A 2 14.96 -0.15 -1.62
CA LEU A 2 15.67 0.95 -2.29
C LEU A 2 17.18 0.87 -2.10
N ASP A 3 17.64 0.58 -0.88
CA ASP A 3 19.07 0.41 -0.61
C ASP A 3 19.68 -0.76 -1.38
N THR A 4 18.93 -1.85 -1.60
CA THR A 4 19.40 -2.98 -2.40
C THR A 4 19.63 -2.59 -3.86
N ILE A 5 18.83 -1.68 -4.40
CA ILE A 5 18.99 -1.14 -5.76
C ILE A 5 20.17 -0.17 -5.79
N ARG A 6 20.23 0.77 -4.83
CA ARG A 6 21.29 1.79 -4.77
C ARG A 6 22.68 1.22 -4.58
N ASN A 7 22.78 0.13 -3.83
CA ASN A 7 24.05 -0.58 -3.59
C ASN A 7 24.36 -1.65 -4.64
N ASP A 8 23.52 -1.81 -5.68
CA ASP A 8 23.88 -2.61 -6.85
C ASP A 8 25.01 -1.90 -7.61
N PRO A 9 26.18 -2.52 -7.83
CA PRO A 9 27.25 -1.92 -8.64
C PRO A 9 26.78 -1.51 -10.04
N ASP A 10 25.82 -2.25 -10.62
CA ASP A 10 25.27 -1.93 -11.94
C ASP A 10 24.41 -0.67 -11.92
N TYR A 11 23.91 -0.21 -10.76
CA TYR A 11 23.16 1.05 -10.64
C TYR A 11 24.06 2.27 -10.85
N ASN A 12 25.36 2.18 -10.53
CA ASN A 12 26.36 3.22 -10.80
C ASN A 12 25.90 4.64 -10.37
N GLY A 13 25.30 4.75 -9.18
CA GLY A 13 24.77 6.02 -8.68
C GLY A 13 23.72 6.68 -9.59
N GLY A 14 22.94 5.87 -10.32
CA GLY A 14 21.95 6.32 -11.29
C GLY A 14 22.49 6.49 -12.72
N ASN A 15 23.79 6.31 -12.96
CA ASN A 15 24.43 6.45 -14.27
C ASN A 15 24.65 5.09 -14.97
N TYR A 16 23.64 4.23 -14.97
CA TYR A 16 23.71 2.90 -15.56
C TYR A 16 23.43 2.92 -17.07
N THR A 17 24.06 2.02 -17.82
CA THR A 17 23.80 1.81 -19.26
C THR A 17 22.85 0.64 -19.52
N SER A 18 22.48 -0.10 -18.48
CA SER A 18 21.53 -1.22 -18.49
C SER A 18 20.87 -1.30 -17.11
N GLN A 19 19.62 -1.77 -17.04
CA GLN A 19 18.90 -1.80 -15.76
C GLN A 19 19.66 -2.65 -14.71
N PRO A 20 19.74 -2.20 -13.44
CA PRO A 20 20.49 -2.91 -12.40
C PRO A 20 19.88 -4.29 -12.11
N ARG A 21 20.71 -5.33 -12.07
CA ARG A 21 20.25 -6.72 -11.95
C ARG A 21 19.51 -7.01 -10.64
N MET A 22 19.89 -6.33 -9.56
CA MET A 22 19.33 -6.54 -8.23
C MET A 22 17.92 -5.96 -8.10
N MET A 23 17.51 -5.07 -9.01
CA MET A 23 16.19 -4.44 -8.98
C MET A 23 15.07 -5.47 -8.98
N LYS A 24 15.14 -6.49 -9.85
CA LYS A 24 14.16 -7.57 -9.90
C LYS A 24 14.02 -8.28 -8.55
N TYR A 25 15.14 -8.68 -7.95
CA TYR A 25 15.12 -9.39 -6.67
C TYR A 25 14.63 -8.50 -5.52
N ALA A 26 15.04 -7.24 -5.50
CA ALA A 26 14.62 -6.27 -4.48
C ALA A 26 13.10 -6.04 -4.50
N ILE A 27 12.53 -5.84 -5.69
CA ILE A 27 11.08 -5.65 -5.88
C ILE A 27 10.32 -6.92 -5.51
N THR A 28 10.74 -8.09 -5.99
CA THR A 28 10.07 -9.35 -5.69
C THR A 28 10.10 -9.67 -4.20
N ALA A 29 11.26 -9.55 -3.56
CA ALA A 29 11.40 -9.82 -2.13
C ALA A 29 10.56 -8.87 -1.28
N TYR A 30 10.58 -7.57 -1.59
CA TYR A 30 9.74 -6.58 -0.91
C TYR A 30 8.25 -6.87 -1.12
N GLY A 31 7.83 -7.26 -2.32
CA GLY A 31 6.46 -7.67 -2.59
C GLY A 31 6.05 -8.91 -1.79
N VAL A 32 6.88 -9.96 -1.76
CA VAL A 32 6.60 -11.14 -0.92
C VAL A 32 6.41 -10.75 0.55
N ALA A 33 7.28 -9.88 1.08
CA ALA A 33 7.24 -9.47 2.47
C ALA A 33 6.10 -8.51 2.85
N SER A 34 5.55 -7.75 1.89
CA SER A 34 4.72 -6.57 2.21
C SER A 34 3.44 -6.40 1.39
N ILE A 35 3.05 -7.40 0.59
CA ILE A 35 1.81 -7.36 -0.19
C ILE A 35 1.21 -8.75 -0.39
N GLY A 36 0.78 -9.41 0.69
CA GLY A 36 0.14 -10.70 0.46
C GLY A 36 -0.44 -11.48 1.62
N GLY A 37 -0.61 -10.93 2.82
CA GLY A 37 -1.48 -11.38 3.90
C GLY A 37 -1.32 -12.85 4.30
N THR A 38 -0.92 -13.13 5.54
CA THR A 38 -0.56 -14.51 5.96
C THR A 38 -1.63 -15.56 5.64
N LEU A 39 -2.93 -15.24 5.82
CA LEU A 39 -4.03 -16.16 5.50
C LEU A 39 -4.14 -16.45 3.99
N ALA A 40 -3.94 -15.44 3.16
CA ALA A 40 -3.98 -15.56 1.71
C ALA A 40 -2.77 -16.32 1.18
N TYR A 41 -1.57 -16.07 1.72
CA TYR A 41 -0.40 -16.86 1.40
C TYR A 41 -0.57 -18.33 1.79
N GLN A 42 -1.02 -18.60 3.01
CA GLN A 42 -1.28 -19.97 3.47
C GLN A 42 -2.32 -20.68 2.60
N SER A 43 -3.35 -19.97 2.14
CA SER A 43 -4.38 -20.52 1.22
C SER A 43 -3.79 -20.91 -0.14
N GLN A 44 -2.97 -20.04 -0.73
CA GLN A 44 -2.38 -20.23 -2.07
C GLN A 44 -1.24 -21.25 -2.08
N ALA A 45 -0.41 -21.25 -1.04
CA ALA A 45 0.86 -21.97 -0.98
C ALA A 45 0.91 -22.98 0.18
N ARG A 46 -0.01 -23.95 0.17
CA ARG A 46 -0.08 -25.01 1.21
C ARG A 46 1.07 -26.03 1.17
N THR A 47 1.97 -25.92 0.20
CA THR A 47 3.14 -26.80 0.02
C THR A 47 4.34 -25.99 -0.45
N ALA A 48 5.55 -26.47 -0.18
CA ALA A 48 6.80 -25.83 -0.63
C ALA A 48 6.80 -25.61 -2.15
N ALA A 49 6.48 -26.64 -2.94
CA ALA A 49 6.41 -26.51 -4.41
C ALA A 49 5.44 -25.42 -4.90
N LYS A 50 4.34 -25.16 -4.19
CA LYS A 50 3.43 -24.05 -4.53
C LYS A 50 3.99 -22.70 -4.11
N ALA A 51 4.68 -22.63 -2.96
CA ALA A 51 5.36 -21.42 -2.52
C ALA A 51 6.48 -21.03 -3.48
N ASP A 52 7.33 -21.99 -3.85
CA ASP A 52 8.43 -21.82 -4.81
C ASP A 52 7.90 -21.32 -6.15
N LYS A 53 6.83 -21.97 -6.65
CA LYS A 53 6.18 -21.53 -7.90
C LYS A 53 5.73 -20.06 -7.86
N ILE A 54 5.18 -19.57 -6.76
CA ILE A 54 4.78 -18.16 -6.65
C ILE A 54 5.98 -17.23 -6.75
N VAL A 55 7.09 -17.59 -6.11
CA VAL A 55 8.34 -16.81 -6.17
C VAL A 55 8.93 -16.86 -7.59
N ASP A 56 8.99 -18.03 -8.20
CA ASP A 56 9.47 -18.23 -9.57
C ASP A 56 8.65 -17.42 -10.58
N ASP A 57 7.33 -17.47 -10.49
CA ASP A 57 6.43 -16.72 -11.37
C ASP A 57 6.63 -15.20 -11.19
N ARG A 58 6.81 -14.71 -9.96
CA ARG A 58 7.08 -13.29 -9.67
C ARG A 58 8.45 -12.84 -10.16
N LEU A 59 9.46 -13.72 -10.08
CA LEU A 59 10.78 -13.45 -10.63
C LEU A 59 10.74 -13.47 -12.17
N ALA A 60 9.99 -14.38 -12.78
CA ALA A 60 9.88 -14.47 -14.24
C ALA A 60 9.17 -13.25 -14.86
N ALA A 61 8.31 -12.57 -14.10
CA ALA A 61 7.62 -11.36 -14.56
C ALA A 61 8.61 -10.23 -14.91
N PRO A 62 8.44 -9.54 -16.05
CA PRO A 62 9.32 -8.45 -16.45
C PRO A 62 9.12 -7.23 -15.53
N ILE A 63 10.24 -6.65 -15.09
CA ILE A 63 10.24 -5.31 -14.49
C ILE A 63 10.47 -4.31 -15.61
N THR A 64 9.44 -3.54 -15.95
CA THR A 64 9.48 -2.56 -17.06
C THR A 64 9.78 -1.14 -16.59
N ALA A 65 9.85 -0.92 -15.28
CA ALA A 65 10.20 0.38 -14.71
C ALA A 65 11.68 0.67 -14.88
N ASP A 66 12.01 1.94 -15.15
CA ASP A 66 13.38 2.43 -15.07
C ASP A 66 13.83 2.53 -13.60
N ALA A 67 15.08 2.18 -13.29
CA ALA A 67 15.56 2.14 -11.92
C ALA A 67 15.61 3.51 -11.24
N ASN A 68 15.95 4.59 -11.96
CA ASN A 68 15.92 5.93 -11.39
C ASN A 68 14.47 6.36 -11.11
N ASP A 69 13.57 6.16 -12.07
CA ASP A 69 12.15 6.48 -11.89
C ASP A 69 11.54 5.69 -10.72
N PHE A 70 11.87 4.40 -10.61
CA PHE A 70 11.41 3.55 -9.52
C PHE A 70 11.93 4.05 -8.17
N VAL A 71 13.23 4.33 -8.04
CA VAL A 71 13.81 4.82 -6.79
C VAL A 71 13.17 6.16 -6.41
N TYR A 72 13.03 7.08 -7.36
CA TYR A 72 12.40 8.38 -7.13
C TYR A 72 10.95 8.24 -6.66
N GLN A 73 10.15 7.43 -7.35
CA GLN A 73 8.74 7.23 -7.03
C GLN A 73 8.56 6.71 -5.61
N TRP A 74 9.33 5.69 -5.23
CA TRP A 74 9.19 5.05 -3.92
C TRP A 74 9.78 5.87 -2.78
N GLU A 75 10.83 6.64 -3.02
CA GLU A 75 11.40 7.52 -1.99
C GLU A 75 10.53 8.76 -1.73
N SER A 76 9.68 9.15 -2.68
CA SER A 76 8.84 10.36 -2.55
C SER A 76 7.91 10.38 -1.33
N SER A 77 7.67 9.22 -0.69
CA SER A 77 6.88 9.11 0.54
C SER A 77 7.69 8.77 1.80
N HIS A 78 9.02 8.70 1.73
CA HIS A 78 9.88 8.23 2.82
C HIS A 78 9.73 9.04 4.11
N ASP A 79 9.64 10.36 4.01
CA ASP A 79 9.54 11.30 5.14
C ASP A 79 8.17 11.99 5.23
N TYR A 80 7.19 11.52 4.47
CA TYR A 80 5.86 12.12 4.43
C TYR A 80 5.17 12.02 5.79
N ASN A 81 4.80 13.17 6.37
CA ASN A 81 4.07 13.24 7.63
C ASN A 81 3.01 14.35 7.59
N ALA A 82 1.74 13.95 7.50
CA ALA A 82 0.58 14.85 7.60
C ALA A 82 -0.02 14.93 9.02
N GLY A 83 0.60 14.27 9.99
CA GLY A 83 0.04 14.04 11.32
C GLY A 83 -0.27 15.31 12.11
N GLU A 84 0.47 16.40 11.93
CA GLU A 84 0.24 17.65 12.68
C GLU A 84 -1.06 18.36 12.29
N LYS A 85 -1.58 18.12 11.08
CA LYS A 85 -2.70 18.88 10.51
C LYS A 85 -4.00 18.06 10.40
N LEU A 86 -4.09 16.92 11.09
CA LEU A 86 -5.26 16.03 11.00
C LEU A 86 -6.57 16.72 11.45
N GLU A 87 -6.50 17.58 12.47
CA GLU A 87 -7.66 18.33 12.98
C GLU A 87 -8.17 19.39 11.99
N ALA A 88 -7.34 19.81 11.03
CA ALA A 88 -7.75 20.72 9.98
C ALA A 88 -8.61 20.05 8.89
N ILE A 89 -8.78 18.72 8.95
CA ILE A 89 -9.64 17.99 8.01
C ILE A 89 -11.10 18.18 8.42
N GLU A 90 -11.78 19.06 7.69
CA GLU A 90 -13.22 19.32 7.86
C GLU A 90 -14.10 18.42 6.97
N ALA A 91 -13.54 17.88 5.89
CA ALA A 91 -14.27 17.03 4.95
C ALA A 91 -14.70 15.70 5.58
N SER A 92 -15.80 15.11 5.07
CA SER A 92 -16.13 13.72 5.35
C SER A 92 -15.00 12.81 4.88
N LEU A 93 -14.39 12.07 5.80
CA LEU A 93 -13.24 11.22 5.51
C LEU A 93 -13.55 9.76 5.82
N LEU A 94 -13.26 8.88 4.86
CA LEU A 94 -13.24 7.44 5.05
C LEU A 94 -11.83 6.94 4.81
N LEU A 95 -11.20 6.40 5.85
CA LEU A 95 -9.95 5.65 5.72
C LEU A 95 -10.30 4.17 5.59
N ILE A 96 -9.81 3.54 4.53
CA ILE A 96 -9.98 2.11 4.27
C ILE A 96 -8.62 1.45 4.43
N ASN A 97 -8.56 0.44 5.29
CA ASN A 97 -7.38 -0.41 5.44
C ASN A 97 -7.81 -1.87 5.61
N SER A 98 -6.89 -2.83 5.56
CA SER A 98 -7.17 -4.22 5.92
C SER A 98 -6.44 -4.64 7.21
N ALA A 99 -7.03 -5.58 7.92
CA ALA A 99 -6.48 -6.10 9.18
C ALA A 99 -5.16 -6.88 8.98
N ASP A 100 -4.82 -7.23 7.75
CA ASP A 100 -3.61 -7.95 7.36
C ASP A 100 -2.60 -7.09 6.56
N ASP A 101 -2.75 -5.77 6.53
CA ASP A 101 -1.84 -4.85 5.82
C ASP A 101 -0.45 -4.81 6.50
N GLU A 102 0.58 -5.30 5.81
CA GLU A 102 1.95 -5.36 6.30
C GLU A 102 2.69 -4.01 6.24
N ARG A 103 2.25 -3.07 5.40
CA ARG A 103 2.89 -1.75 5.23
C ARG A 103 2.29 -0.70 6.16
N ASN A 104 1.00 -0.78 6.41
CA ASN A 104 0.25 0.08 7.33
C ASN A 104 -0.40 -0.75 8.45
N PRO A 105 0.39 -1.45 9.28
CA PRO A 105 -0.11 -2.43 10.26
C PRO A 105 -1.06 -1.80 11.28
N PRO A 106 -2.35 -2.18 11.28
CA PRO A 106 -3.34 -1.65 12.23
C PRO A 106 -2.98 -1.92 13.69
N GLU A 107 -2.27 -3.00 13.98
CA GLU A 107 -1.83 -3.41 15.31
C GLU A 107 -0.86 -2.43 15.97
N THR A 108 -0.26 -1.50 15.21
CA THR A 108 0.54 -0.41 15.77
C THR A 108 -0.30 0.59 16.57
N GLY A 109 -1.60 0.65 16.34
CA GLY A 109 -2.50 1.64 16.94
C GLY A 109 -2.34 3.07 16.39
N ILE A 110 -1.39 3.32 15.48
CA ILE A 110 -1.12 4.66 14.93
C ILE A 110 -2.34 5.18 14.18
N THR A 111 -2.92 4.36 13.30
CA THR A 111 -4.11 4.73 12.51
C THR A 111 -5.31 5.01 13.42
N ASP A 112 -5.54 4.18 14.43
CA ASP A 112 -6.66 4.39 15.38
C ASP A 112 -6.48 5.71 16.15
N ALA A 113 -5.29 5.97 16.68
CA ALA A 113 -4.98 7.22 17.38
C ALA A 113 -5.12 8.46 16.47
N ALA A 114 -4.66 8.37 15.21
CA ALA A 114 -4.79 9.43 14.23
C ALA A 114 -6.26 9.72 13.88
N MET A 115 -7.05 8.66 13.63
CA MET A 115 -8.46 8.80 13.24
C MET A 115 -9.33 9.43 14.33
N LYS A 116 -8.98 9.27 15.61
CA LYS A 116 -9.66 9.96 16.74
C LYS A 116 -9.53 11.48 16.69
N ARG A 117 -8.54 12.01 15.99
CA ARG A 117 -8.30 13.46 15.83
C ARG A 117 -9.11 14.06 14.67
N ILE A 118 -9.63 13.23 13.76
CA ILE A 118 -10.38 13.66 12.58
C ILE A 118 -11.87 13.71 12.91
N LYS A 119 -12.42 14.92 13.02
CA LYS A 119 -13.80 15.17 13.47
C LYS A 119 -14.86 14.39 12.68
N ASN A 120 -14.70 14.34 11.36
CA ASN A 120 -15.63 13.70 10.43
C ASN A 120 -15.03 12.42 9.81
N GLY A 121 -14.12 11.77 10.53
CA GLY A 121 -13.38 10.60 10.08
C GLY A 121 -14.07 9.28 10.45
N ARG A 122 -14.09 8.34 9.51
CA ARG A 122 -14.46 6.94 9.75
C ARG A 122 -13.34 6.03 9.28
N LEU A 123 -12.99 5.05 10.11
CA LEU A 123 -12.11 3.95 9.73
C LEU A 123 -12.98 2.75 9.36
N TYR A 124 -12.78 2.21 8.16
CA TYR A 124 -13.27 0.90 7.80
C TYR A 124 -12.09 -0.06 7.67
N LEU A 125 -12.05 -1.03 8.57
CA LEU A 125 -11.03 -2.07 8.59
C LEU A 125 -11.60 -3.36 8.00
N ILE A 126 -11.10 -3.75 6.82
CA ILE A 126 -11.48 -4.99 6.15
C ILE A 126 -10.95 -6.17 6.97
N PRO A 127 -11.81 -7.11 7.42
CA PRO A 127 -11.35 -8.29 8.11
C PRO A 127 -10.42 -9.15 7.24
N ALA A 128 -9.30 -9.57 7.82
CA ALA A 128 -8.37 -10.47 7.14
C ALA A 128 -9.06 -11.81 6.81
N SER A 129 -8.77 -12.37 5.63
CA SER A 129 -9.31 -13.66 5.21
C SER A 129 -8.42 -14.34 4.17
N ALA A 130 -8.81 -15.53 3.70
CA ALA A 130 -8.14 -16.16 2.57
C ALA A 130 -8.33 -15.38 1.24
N GLU A 131 -9.30 -14.46 1.20
CA GLU A 131 -9.59 -13.63 0.02
C GLU A 131 -8.81 -12.31 -0.02
N THR A 132 -8.36 -11.79 1.14
CA THR A 132 -7.55 -10.56 1.24
C THR A 132 -6.15 -10.78 0.68
N ARG A 133 -5.34 -9.73 0.54
CA ARG A 133 -3.97 -9.80 -0.02
C ARG A 133 -3.01 -8.92 0.77
N GLY A 134 -3.19 -8.85 2.10
CA GLY A 134 -2.45 -7.93 2.95
C GLY A 134 -2.62 -6.49 2.49
N HIS A 135 -1.52 -5.75 2.35
CA HIS A 135 -1.53 -4.40 1.80
C HIS A 135 -2.22 -4.31 0.43
N GLY A 136 -2.22 -5.39 -0.36
CA GLY A 136 -2.84 -5.45 -1.68
C GLY A 136 -4.37 -5.54 -1.65
N THR A 137 -4.98 -5.70 -0.46
CA THR A 137 -6.44 -5.85 -0.31
C THR A 137 -7.20 -4.65 -0.84
N THR A 138 -6.71 -3.44 -0.55
CA THR A 138 -7.34 -2.17 -0.95
C THR A 138 -7.23 -1.88 -2.45
N GLY A 139 -6.44 -2.66 -3.19
CA GLY A 139 -6.44 -2.64 -4.66
C GLY A 139 -7.71 -3.26 -5.27
N ASN A 140 -8.58 -3.90 -4.47
CA ASN A 140 -9.81 -4.52 -4.94
C ASN A 140 -11.05 -3.91 -4.27
N ALA A 141 -11.81 -3.15 -5.06
CA ALA A 141 -13.01 -2.45 -4.61
C ALA A 141 -14.10 -3.36 -4.03
N LYS A 142 -14.11 -4.67 -4.33
CA LYS A 142 -15.13 -5.59 -3.79
C LYS A 142 -15.19 -5.59 -2.25
N PHE A 143 -14.09 -5.24 -1.59
CA PHE A 143 -14.01 -5.27 -0.13
C PHE A 143 -14.59 -4.02 0.55
N TYR A 144 -14.74 -2.91 -0.19
CA TYR A 144 -15.06 -1.60 0.40
C TYR A 144 -16.06 -0.76 -0.43
N SER A 145 -16.54 -1.26 -1.57
CA SER A 145 -17.45 -0.53 -2.46
C SER A 145 -18.71 -0.04 -1.75
N GLU A 146 -19.24 -0.85 -0.84
CA GLU A 146 -20.41 -0.50 -0.03
C GLU A 146 -20.12 0.66 0.93
N GLN A 147 -18.97 0.67 1.58
CA GLN A 147 -18.57 1.75 2.49
C GLN A 147 -18.34 3.06 1.75
N VAL A 148 -17.79 2.99 0.53
CA VAL A 148 -17.68 4.17 -0.36
C VAL A 148 -19.06 4.65 -0.77
N ARG A 149 -19.97 3.75 -1.17
CA ARG A 149 -21.37 4.12 -1.51
C ARG A 149 -22.04 4.84 -0.33
N GLN A 150 -21.94 4.27 0.87
CA GLN A 150 -22.48 4.88 2.09
C GLN A 150 -21.87 6.26 2.38
N LEU A 151 -20.56 6.44 2.18
CA LEU A 151 -19.92 7.75 2.33
C LEU A 151 -20.51 8.76 1.34
N LEU A 152 -20.63 8.39 0.07
CA LEU A 152 -21.16 9.27 -0.98
C LEU A 152 -22.62 9.65 -0.74
N GLU A 153 -23.44 8.73 -0.25
CA GLU A 153 -24.86 8.98 0.07
C GLU A 153 -25.06 9.83 1.33
N SER A 154 -24.16 9.70 2.32
CA SER A 154 -24.28 10.39 3.60
C SER A 154 -23.54 11.73 3.66
N THR A 155 -22.66 12.02 2.71
CA THR A 155 -21.87 13.26 2.71
C THR A 155 -22.72 14.43 2.25
N PRO A 156 -22.83 15.52 3.04
CA PRO A 156 -23.54 16.71 2.61
C PRO A 156 -22.96 17.24 1.30
N GLN A 157 -23.82 17.49 0.33
CA GLN A 157 -23.41 18.09 -0.94
C GLN A 157 -23.06 19.56 -0.67
N GLN A 158 -21.76 19.88 -0.63
CA GLN A 158 -21.33 21.28 -0.55
C GLN A 158 -21.53 21.93 -1.92
N THR A 159 -22.57 22.74 -2.06
CA THR A 159 -22.74 23.63 -3.21
C THR A 159 -21.63 24.68 -3.19
N ILE A 160 -21.12 25.06 -4.37
CA ILE A 160 -19.98 25.98 -4.54
C ILE A 160 -20.15 27.32 -3.78
N GLU A 161 -21.36 27.73 -3.43
CA GLU A 161 -21.65 28.94 -2.62
C GLU A 161 -21.25 28.83 -1.14
N SER A 162 -21.23 27.64 -0.53
CA SER A 162 -20.89 27.48 0.90
C SER A 162 -19.39 27.48 1.18
N ALA A 163 -18.55 27.30 0.15
CA ALA A 163 -17.09 27.33 0.24
C ALA A 163 -16.46 28.75 0.13
N ARG A 164 -17.29 29.80 -0.03
CA ARG A 164 -16.85 31.21 -0.15
C ARG A 164 -17.11 32.06 1.10
N ARG A 165 -17.49 31.46 2.22
CA ARG A 165 -17.68 32.16 3.50
C ARG A 165 -16.63 31.75 4.51
#